data_AF-A0A2S7QHF7-F1
#
_entry.id   AF-A0A2S7QHF7-F1
#
_cell.length_a   1.000
_cell.length_b   1.000
_cell.length_c   1.000
_cell.angle_alpha   90.00
_cell.angle_beta   90.00
_cell.angle_gamma   90.00
#
_symmetry.space_group_name_H-M   'P 1'
#
loop_
_entity.id
_entity.type
_entity.pdbx_description
1 polymer ?
#
loop_
_entity_poly.entity_id
_entity_poly.type
_entity_poly.pdbx_seq_one_letter_code
_entity_poly.pdbx_strand_id
1 'polypeptide(L)' 'MGHTGEDGRPSEWKLLKKSIIGIEIDVERLEGKFKMSQEMGKADREGVVQGFANLDSDAAQYVSQTVKERSDLKDS' A
#
# COMPACT_ATOMS: atom_id res chain seq x y z
N MET A 1 20.40 0.36 33.70
CA MET A 1 19.23 0.51 34.60
C MET A 1 18.42 -0.78 34.53
N GLY A 2 18.20 -1.43 35.67
CA GLY A 2 17.58 -2.76 35.74
C GLY A 2 16.09 -2.73 35.37
N HIS A 3 15.71 -3.48 34.35
CA HIS A 3 14.32 -3.64 33.91
C HIS A 3 13.62 -4.80 34.63
N THR A 4 13.68 -4.82 35.97
CA THR A 4 12.98 -5.80 36.81
C THR A 4 11.80 -5.08 37.46
N GLY A 5 10.59 -5.60 37.28
CA GLY A 5 9.43 -5.14 38.03
C GLY A 5 9.58 -5.46 39.52
N GLU A 6 8.78 -4.79 40.36
CA GLU A 6 8.76 -5.04 41.81
C GLU A 6 8.55 -6.53 42.11
N ASP A 7 9.26 -7.02 43.14
CA ASP A 7 9.19 -8.39 43.65
C ASP A 7 9.59 -9.49 42.66
N GLY A 8 10.52 -9.20 41.75
CA GLY A 8 11.03 -10.19 40.79
C GLY A 8 10.07 -10.47 39.63
N ARG A 9 8.95 -9.73 39.54
CA ARG A 9 8.03 -9.82 38.41
C ARG A 9 8.68 -9.25 37.14
N PRO A 10 8.49 -9.88 35.98
CA PRO A 10 8.86 -9.27 34.71
C PRO A 10 8.14 -7.93 34.56
N SER A 11 8.87 -6.89 34.16
CA SER A 11 8.28 -5.60 33.78
C SER A 11 7.29 -5.77 32.63
N GLU A 12 6.28 -4.91 32.54
CA GLU A 12 5.20 -5.01 31.54
C GLU A 12 5.72 -5.17 30.10
N TRP A 13 6.77 -4.45 29.71
CA TRP A 13 7.38 -4.59 28.38
C TRP A 13 7.95 -5.99 28.09
N LYS A 14 8.46 -6.72 29.11
CA LYS A 14 8.96 -8.10 28.96
C LYS A 14 7.80 -9.07 28.72
N LEU A 15 6.64 -8.80 29.32
CA LEU A 15 5.43 -9.60 29.09
C LEU A 15 4.89 -9.34 27.69
N LEU A 16 4.79 -8.07 27.28
CA LEU A 16 4.34 -7.69 25.94
C LEU A 16 5.23 -8.29 24.84
N LYS A 17 6.57 -8.31 25.04
CA LYS A 17 7.50 -8.92 24.07
C LYS A 17 7.27 -10.42 23.88
N LYS A 18 6.87 -11.16 24.93
CA LYS A 18 6.54 -12.59 24.82
C LYS A 18 5.27 -12.86 24.03
N SER A 19 4.40 -11.86 23.88
CA SER A 19 3.17 -11.96 23.11
C SER A 19 3.34 -11.61 21.63
N ILE A 20 4.54 -11.18 21.20
CA ILE A 20 4.84 -10.90 19.80
C ILE A 20 5.21 -12.20 19.10
N ILE A 21 4.44 -12.56 18.08
CA ILE A 21 4.76 -13.69 17.19
C ILE A 21 5.51 -13.12 15.97
N GLY A 22 6.77 -13.53 15.81
CA GLY A 22 7.53 -13.25 14.60
C GLY A 22 7.11 -14.20 13.49
N ILE A 23 6.84 -13.66 12.30
CA ILE A 23 6.55 -14.43 11.10
C ILE A 23 7.55 -13.99 10.04
N GLU A 24 8.14 -14.96 9.35
CA GLU A 24 8.97 -14.74 8.16
C GLU A 24 8.16 -15.17 6.93
N ILE A 25 8.17 -14.35 5.89
CA ILE A 25 7.50 -14.64 4.62
C ILE A 25 8.56 -14.61 3.54
N ASP A 26 8.88 -15.79 3.01
CA ASP A 26 9.74 -15.92 1.84
C ASP A 26 9.00 -15.40 0.60
N VAL A 27 9.58 -14.43 -0.08
CA VAL A 27 9.00 -13.86 -1.30
C VAL A 27 9.38 -14.73 -2.49
N GLU A 28 8.52 -15.69 -2.83
CA GLU A 28 8.71 -16.56 -4.00
C GLU A 28 8.30 -15.87 -5.32
N ARG A 29 7.24 -15.05 -5.27
CA ARG A 29 6.71 -14.33 -6.44
C ARG A 29 5.95 -13.08 -6.01
N LEU A 30 6.12 -12.00 -6.78
CA LEU A 30 5.34 -10.78 -6.64
C LEU A 30 4.47 -10.58 -7.88
N GLU A 31 3.16 -10.50 -7.68
CA GLU A 31 2.21 -10.22 -8.75
C GLU A 31 1.36 -9.01 -8.38
N GLY A 32 1.12 -8.15 -9.38
CA GLY A 32 0.24 -6.99 -9.24
C GLY A 32 -1.02 -7.18 -10.06
N LYS A 33 -2.18 -6.82 -9.49
CA LYS A 33 -3.42 -6.64 -10.23
C LYS A 33 -3.75 -5.15 -10.27
N PHE A 34 -4.14 -4.67 -11.44
CA PHE A 34 -4.57 -3.30 -11.63
C PHE A 34 -5.88 -3.30 -12.42
N LYS A 35 -6.78 -2.36 -12.11
CA LYS A 35 -8.01 -2.13 -12.86
C LYS A 35 -8.18 -0.63 -13.03
N MET A 36 -7.85 -0.15 -14.22
CA MET A 36 -7.70 1.27 -14.52
C MET A 36 -8.37 1.61 -15.84
N SER A 37 -9.63 1.20 -15.99
CA SER A 37 -10.43 1.38 -17.20
C SER A 37 -9.79 0.80 -18.47
N GLN A 38 -9.10 -0.35 -18.36
CA GLN A 38 -8.38 -0.95 -19.49
C GLN A 38 -9.31 -1.34 -20.66
N GLU A 39 -10.58 -1.59 -20.40
CA GLU A 39 -11.58 -1.92 -21.42
C GLU A 39 -12.11 -0.69 -22.18
N MET A 40 -11.84 0.52 -21.68
CA MET A 40 -12.40 1.76 -22.23
C MET A 40 -11.50 2.36 -23.32
N GLY A 41 -12.11 3.26 -24.11
CA GLY A 41 -11.41 4.00 -25.15
C GLY A 41 -10.35 4.95 -24.58
N LYS A 42 -9.45 5.44 -25.43
CA LYS A 42 -8.40 6.38 -25.01
C LYS A 42 -8.97 7.67 -24.39
N ALA A 43 -9.97 8.27 -25.04
CA ALA A 43 -10.61 9.49 -24.56
C ALA A 43 -11.26 9.32 -23.17
N ASP A 44 -11.89 8.17 -22.91
CA ASP A 44 -12.48 7.89 -21.60
C ASP A 44 -11.41 7.80 -20.51
N ARG A 45 -10.28 7.12 -20.82
CA ARG A 45 -9.14 7.00 -19.90
C ARG A 45 -8.51 8.36 -19.61
N GLU A 46 -8.36 9.22 -20.62
CA GLU A 46 -7.88 10.60 -20.45
C GLU A 46 -8.83 11.41 -19.57
N GLY A 47 -10.15 11.27 -19.75
CA GLY A 47 -11.16 11.90 -18.90
C GLY A 47 -11.04 11.47 -17.43
N VAL A 48 -10.80 10.18 -17.18
CA VAL A 48 -10.56 9.66 -15.83
C VAL A 48 -9.28 10.24 -15.21
N VAL A 49 -8.18 10.29 -15.97
CA VAL A 49 -6.90 10.88 -15.51
C VAL A 49 -7.11 12.34 -15.09
N GLN A 50 -7.77 13.15 -15.93
CA GLN A 50 -8.04 14.56 -15.64
C GLN A 50 -9.00 14.72 -14.46
N GLY A 51 -10.05 13.89 -14.38
CA GLY A 51 -11.00 13.91 -13.28
C GLY A 51 -10.30 13.71 -11.94
N PHE A 52 -9.44 12.71 -11.82
CA PHE A 52 -8.68 12.45 -10.59
C PHE A 52 -7.57 13.48 -10.33
N ALA A 53 -6.91 14.01 -11.36
CA ALA A 53 -5.86 15.03 -11.20
C ALA A 53 -6.41 16.36 -10.64
N ASN A 54 -7.69 16.66 -10.88
CA ASN A 54 -8.35 17.86 -10.38
C ASN A 54 -8.87 17.71 -8.94
N LEU A 55 -8.76 16.54 -8.32
CA LEU A 55 -9.10 16.35 -6.92
C LEU A 55 -7.89 16.67 -6.04
N ASP A 56 -8.11 17.50 -5.02
CA ASP A 56 -7.09 17.88 -4.03
C ASP A 56 -6.94 16.80 -2.96
N SER A 57 -6.45 15.63 -3.36
CA SER A 57 -6.10 14.54 -2.45
C SER A 57 -4.97 13.69 -2.99
N ASP A 58 -4.05 13.27 -2.11
CA ASP A 58 -2.92 12.42 -2.48
C ASP A 58 -3.37 11.13 -3.16
N ALA A 59 -4.42 10.48 -2.63
CA ALA A 59 -4.97 9.26 -3.19
C ALA A 59 -5.46 9.46 -4.64
N ALA A 60 -6.12 10.59 -4.93
CA ALA A 60 -6.57 10.88 -6.28
C ALA A 60 -5.39 11.15 -7.24
N GLN A 61 -4.35 11.85 -6.77
CA GLN A 61 -3.13 12.05 -7.56
C GLN A 61 -2.46 10.73 -7.91
N TYR A 62 -2.34 9.79 -6.96
CA TYR A 62 -1.79 8.46 -7.22
C TYR A 62 -2.64 7.65 -8.21
N VAL A 63 -3.97 7.70 -8.09
CA VAL A 63 -4.86 7.02 -9.04
C VAL A 63 -4.72 7.63 -10.44
N SER A 64 -4.72 8.96 -10.57
CA SER A 64 -4.53 9.65 -11.86
C SER A 64 -3.24 9.19 -12.55
N GLN A 65 -2.12 9.19 -11.82
CA GLN A 65 -0.82 8.73 -12.33
C GLN A 65 -0.86 7.26 -12.73
N THR A 66 -1.43 6.39 -11.89
CA THR A 66 -1.52 4.96 -12.18
C THR A 66 -2.38 4.68 -13.41
N VAL A 67 -3.52 5.37 -13.58
CA VAL A 67 -4.37 5.22 -14.77
C VAL A 67 -3.63 5.67 -16.02
N LYS A 68 -2.89 6.79 -15.95
CA LYS A 68 -2.09 7.29 -17.06
C LYS A 68 -1.00 6.28 -17.47
N GLU A 69 -0.16 5.86 -16.53
CA GLU A 69 0.94 4.92 -16.79
C GLU A 69 0.44 3.60 -17.41
N ARG A 70 -0.64 3.04 -16.87
CA ARG A 70 -1.23 1.79 -17.40
C ARG A 70 -1.89 1.99 -18.75
N SER A 71 -2.41 3.19 -19.03
CA SER A 71 -2.99 3.52 -20.33
C SER A 71 -1.93 3.64 -21.41
N ASP A 72 -0.82 4.32 -21.10
CA ASP A 72 0.31 4.50 -22.00
C ASP A 72 0.96 3.15 -22.34
N LEU A 73 1.14 2.27 -21.34
CA LEU A 73 1.64 0.91 -21.55
C LEU A 73 0.73 0.04 -22.41
N LYS A 74 -0.59 0.23 -22.34
CA LYS A 74 -1.54 -0.50 -23.20
C LYS A 74 -1.46 -0.05 -24.66
N ASP A 75 -1.19 1.23 -24.86
CA ASP A 75 -1.21 1.87 -26.19
C ASP A 75 0.19 1.86 -26.87
N SER A 76 1.22 1.32 -26.19
CA SER A 76 2.59 1.11 -26.68
C SER A 76 2.73 -0.21 -27.44
#